data_AF-A0A5P8P3N5-F1
#
_entry.id   AF-A0A5P8P3N5-F1
#
_cell.length_a   1.000
_cell.length_b   1.000
_cell.length_c   1.000
_cell.angle_alpha   90.00
_cell.angle_beta   90.00
_cell.angle_gamma   90.00
#
_symmetry.space_group_name_H-M   'P 1'
#
loop_
_entity.id
_entity.type
_entity.pdbx_description
1 polymer ?
#
loop_
_entity_poly.entity_id
_entity_poly.type
_entity_poly.pdbx_seq_one_letter_code
_entity_poly.pdbx_strand_id
1 'polypeptide(L)'
;MNKYGLEQNIVLRVDADGFKNSDNINVKLTLLDKDEKELGVKEDTTAIENEIGKYPFIIKDIAEELNIEDMNQIKYIKGWIDTDGDGKVDYDEEVMLEVGNGCNLDLDKFKQIFPNATDEKRESVLEVFNKYCQAFEINTPLRVAHFFAQVKEEVGETINFKNENLNYSAKRLKSRVSIVDDDGQQKSRGPFSYFLEHHSEAELYGSIRSIGQEANQEAIANRAYANRLGNGNVESGDGWNFRGKGFIQLTGRTNYENTNNEIQAKAPEANIDIINNPESILTIEGAMVSSMAYWTMNNLNVKADNAGWDRENVDTITNVVNSYTESREDRKENFDLIKSILDS
;
A
#
# COMPACT_ATOMS: atom_id res chain seq x y z
N MET A 1 2.04 20.56 12.59
CA MET A 1 0.63 20.55 12.13
C MET A 1 0.23 19.13 11.82
N ASN A 2 -1.01 18.74 12.10
CA ASN A 2 -1.52 17.45 11.63
C ASN A 2 -1.68 17.52 10.09
N LYS A 3 -1.12 16.53 9.36
CA LYS A 3 -1.20 16.44 7.90
C LYS A 3 -2.41 15.61 7.50
N TYR A 4 -3.34 16.21 6.76
CA TYR A 4 -4.55 15.53 6.27
C TYR A 4 -4.54 15.40 4.75
N GLY A 5 -5.01 14.26 4.25
CA GLY A 5 -5.24 14.05 2.82
C GLY A 5 -6.54 14.72 2.36
N LEU A 6 -6.64 15.02 1.06
CA LEU A 6 -7.81 15.69 0.48
C LEU A 6 -9.14 14.96 0.73
N GLU A 7 -9.11 13.62 0.78
CA GLU A 7 -10.29 12.76 0.90
C GLU A 7 -10.57 12.30 2.35
N GLN A 8 -9.74 12.74 3.29
CA GLN A 8 -9.92 12.36 4.69
C GLN A 8 -11.11 13.11 5.30
N ASN A 9 -11.93 12.39 6.06
CA ASN A 9 -12.96 13.01 6.89
C ASN A 9 -12.31 13.64 8.12
N ILE A 10 -12.40 14.96 8.23
CA ILE A 10 -11.85 15.78 9.31
C ILE A 10 -13.01 16.33 10.12
N VAL A 11 -12.89 16.37 11.44
CA VAL A 11 -13.92 16.95 12.31
C VAL A 11 -13.31 18.13 13.06
N LEU A 12 -13.76 19.34 12.75
CA LEU A 12 -13.55 20.48 13.64
C LEU A 12 -14.44 20.32 14.86
N ARG A 13 -13.88 20.60 16.03
CA ARG A 13 -14.57 20.53 17.30
C ARG A 13 -14.20 21.76 18.13
N VAL A 14 -15.22 22.37 18.74
CA VAL A 14 -15.08 23.43 19.74
C VAL A 14 -15.92 23.05 20.95
N ASP A 15 -15.40 23.30 22.15
CA ASP A 15 -16.18 23.22 23.38
C ASP A 15 -16.96 24.54 23.53
N ALA A 16 -18.29 24.45 23.65
CA ALA A 16 -19.23 25.56 23.63
C ALA A 16 -19.94 25.70 24.99
N ASP A 17 -19.13 25.84 26.04
CA ASP A 17 -19.60 26.00 27.42
C ASP A 17 -20.53 27.22 27.54
N GLY A 18 -21.75 27.01 28.04
CA GLY A 18 -22.74 28.08 28.24
C GLY A 18 -23.72 28.31 27.07
N PHE A 19 -23.59 27.58 25.97
CA PHE A 19 -24.54 27.58 24.86
C PHE A 19 -25.65 26.55 25.03
N LYS A 20 -26.82 26.76 24.42
CA LYS A 20 -27.94 25.82 24.51
C LYS A 20 -27.83 24.77 23.41
N ASN A 21 -28.25 23.55 23.71
CA ASN A 21 -28.47 22.53 22.69
C ASN A 21 -29.37 23.10 21.58
N SER A 22 -29.03 22.83 20.32
CA SER A 22 -29.67 23.33 19.08
C SER A 22 -29.39 24.78 18.67
N ASP A 23 -28.50 25.50 19.38
CA ASP A 23 -27.93 26.74 18.84
C ASP A 23 -27.04 26.40 17.62
N ASN A 24 -27.13 27.20 16.55
CA ASN A 24 -26.29 27.06 15.37
C ASN A 24 -25.10 28.02 15.48
N ILE A 25 -23.90 27.50 15.28
CA ILE A 25 -22.65 28.28 15.24
C ILE A 25 -22.11 28.31 13.81
N ASN A 26 -21.51 29.43 13.43
CA ASN A 26 -20.97 29.60 12.09
C ASN A 26 -19.63 28.86 11.98
N VAL A 27 -19.40 28.23 10.84
CA VAL A 27 -18.15 27.57 10.50
C VAL A 27 -17.58 28.23 9.25
N LYS A 28 -16.29 28.56 9.28
CA LYS A 28 -15.58 29.07 8.11
C LYS A 28 -14.34 28.24 7.83
N LEU A 29 -14.25 27.74 6.61
CA LEU A 29 -13.15 26.93 6.11
C LEU A 29 -12.48 27.66 4.95
N THR A 30 -11.20 27.99 5.11
CA THR A 30 -10.39 28.65 4.08
C THR A 30 -9.36 27.68 3.53
N LEU A 31 -9.39 27.44 2.22
CA LEU A 31 -8.35 26.70 1.51
C LEU A 31 -7.24 27.64 1.09
N LEU A 32 -5.99 27.26 1.35
CA LEU A 32 -4.80 28.10 1.19
C LEU A 32 -3.74 27.36 0.35
N ASP A 33 -2.96 28.11 -0.43
CA ASP A 33 -1.80 27.58 -1.15
C ASP A 33 -0.53 27.50 -0.28
N LYS A 34 0.60 27.07 -0.91
CA LYS A 34 1.89 26.90 -0.21
C LYS A 34 2.44 28.19 0.41
N ASP A 35 2.03 29.34 -0.12
CA ASP A 35 2.46 30.67 0.31
C ASP A 35 1.39 31.31 1.22
N GLU A 36 0.47 30.49 1.75
CA GLU A 36 -0.68 30.89 2.58
C GLU A 36 -1.66 31.85 1.89
N LYS A 37 -1.70 31.84 0.56
CA LYS A 37 -2.66 32.64 -0.20
C LYS A 37 -4.00 31.92 -0.28
N GLU A 38 -5.09 32.67 -0.06
CA GLU A 38 -6.45 32.18 -0.17
C GLU A 38 -6.78 31.70 -1.59
N LEU A 39 -7.23 30.45 -1.68
CA LEU A 39 -7.76 29.80 -2.87
C LEU A 39 -9.29 29.86 -2.91
N GLY A 40 -9.92 29.80 -1.75
CA GLY A 40 -11.36 29.93 -1.60
C GLY A 40 -11.81 29.73 -0.16
N VAL A 41 -13.06 30.14 0.10
CA VAL A 41 -13.68 30.13 1.44
C VAL A 41 -15.05 29.50 1.37
N LYS A 42 -15.30 28.52 2.23
CA LYS A 42 -16.62 27.97 2.51
C LYS A 42 -17.10 28.47 3.88
N GLU A 43 -18.33 28.97 3.91
CA GLU A 43 -19.04 29.34 5.13
C GLU A 43 -20.26 28.42 5.28
N ASP A 44 -20.45 27.88 6.48
CA ASP A 44 -21.53 26.96 6.80
C ASP A 44 -21.95 27.15 8.27
N THR A 45 -22.88 26.33 8.76
CA THR A 45 -23.30 26.31 10.16
C THR A 45 -23.34 24.89 10.71
N THR A 46 -23.10 24.72 12.00
CA THR A 46 -23.33 23.45 12.70
C THR A 46 -24.10 23.66 14.00
N ALA A 47 -24.83 22.64 14.43
CA ALA A 47 -25.59 22.69 15.68
C ALA A 47 -24.72 22.27 16.87
N ILE A 48 -25.00 22.84 18.03
CA ILE A 48 -24.40 22.43 19.31
C ILE A 48 -25.18 21.26 19.90
N GLU A 49 -24.45 20.19 20.24
CA GLU A 49 -24.97 19.03 20.96
C GLU A 49 -24.11 18.72 22.19
N ASN A 50 -24.74 18.74 23.37
CA ASN A 50 -24.09 18.53 24.67
C ASN A 50 -22.91 19.48 24.89
N GLU A 51 -23.11 20.78 24.65
CA GLU A 51 -22.09 21.82 24.81
C GLU A 51 -20.88 21.64 23.87
N ILE A 52 -21.03 20.89 22.77
CA ILE A 52 -19.97 20.67 21.79
C ILE A 52 -20.50 20.98 20.39
N GLY A 53 -19.80 21.87 19.68
CA GLY A 53 -19.97 22.07 18.25
C GLY A 53 -19.07 21.13 17.46
N LYS A 54 -19.61 20.40 16.47
CA LYS A 54 -18.83 19.52 15.58
C LYS A 54 -19.16 19.78 14.13
N TYR A 55 -18.14 19.92 13.29
CA TYR A 55 -18.33 20.05 11.85
C TYR A 55 -17.43 19.05 11.10
N PRO A 56 -17.99 17.92 10.64
CA PRO A 56 -17.28 16.99 9.77
C PRO A 56 -17.19 17.55 8.35
N PHE A 57 -16.04 17.41 7.70
CA PHE A 57 -15.84 17.83 6.32
C PHE A 57 -14.75 17.02 5.63
N ILE A 58 -14.77 17.05 4.29
CA ILE A 58 -13.74 16.49 3.41
C ILE A 58 -13.19 17.66 2.58
N ILE A 59 -11.86 17.82 2.55
CA ILE A 59 -11.21 18.97 1.86
C ILE A 59 -11.53 18.95 0.36
N LYS A 60 -11.57 17.75 -0.25
CA LYS A 60 -11.94 17.55 -1.65
C LYS A 60 -13.34 18.08 -1.96
N ASP A 61 -14.34 17.74 -1.16
CA ASP A 61 -15.71 18.19 -1.36
C ASP A 61 -15.80 19.73 -1.30
N ILE A 62 -15.08 20.35 -0.36
CA ILE A 62 -14.99 21.81 -0.26
C ILE A 62 -14.32 22.40 -1.51
N ALA A 63 -13.22 21.80 -1.97
CA ALA A 63 -12.51 22.26 -3.16
C ALA A 63 -13.39 22.16 -4.42
N GLU A 64 -14.16 21.08 -4.55
CA GLU A 64 -15.13 20.88 -5.64
C GLU A 64 -16.25 21.92 -5.61
N GLU A 65 -16.83 22.18 -4.42
CA GLU A 65 -17.84 23.23 -4.23
C GLU A 65 -17.32 24.63 -4.60
N LEU A 66 -16.05 24.91 -4.28
CA LEU A 66 -15.37 26.17 -4.58
C LEU A 66 -14.83 26.25 -6.02
N ASN A 67 -15.07 25.24 -6.85
CA ASN A 67 -14.58 25.14 -8.23
C ASN A 67 -13.05 25.28 -8.35
N ILE A 68 -12.30 24.70 -7.40
CA ILE A 68 -10.84 24.67 -7.44
C ILE A 68 -10.40 23.56 -8.40
N GLU A 69 -10.00 23.92 -9.61
CA GLU A 69 -9.65 22.97 -10.68
C GLU A 69 -8.39 22.14 -10.37
N ASP A 70 -7.34 22.76 -9.83
CA ASP A 70 -6.11 22.08 -9.45
C ASP A 70 -6.06 21.88 -7.94
N MET A 71 -6.48 20.72 -7.45
CA MET A 71 -6.45 20.40 -6.03
C MET A 71 -5.02 20.34 -5.45
N ASN A 72 -3.98 20.19 -6.28
CA ASN A 72 -2.59 20.18 -5.82
C ASN A 72 -2.13 21.53 -5.30
N GLN A 73 -2.83 22.61 -5.64
CA GLN A 73 -2.51 23.94 -5.16
C GLN A 73 -2.87 24.12 -3.68
N ILE A 74 -3.79 23.32 -3.14
CA ILE A 74 -4.21 23.37 -1.73
C ILE A 74 -3.08 22.78 -0.85
N LYS A 75 -2.60 23.57 0.11
CA LYS A 75 -1.56 23.18 1.07
C LYS A 75 -1.93 23.38 2.51
N TYR A 76 -2.88 24.27 2.80
CA TYR A 76 -3.41 24.40 4.14
C TYR A 76 -4.93 24.55 4.08
N ILE A 77 -5.59 24.11 5.14
CA ILE A 77 -6.95 24.48 5.44
C ILE A 77 -6.96 25.15 6.80
N LYS A 78 -7.54 26.34 6.84
CA LYS A 78 -7.72 27.14 8.05
C LYS A 78 -9.20 27.08 8.43
N GLY A 79 -9.48 26.58 9.62
CA GLY A 79 -10.83 26.42 10.15
C GLY A 79 -11.13 27.38 11.30
N TRP A 80 -12.35 27.92 11.28
CA TRP A 80 -12.91 28.78 12.30
C TRP A 80 -14.29 28.28 12.70
N ILE A 81 -14.61 28.38 13.98
CA ILE A 81 -15.98 28.26 14.48
C ILE A 81 -16.29 29.52 15.29
N ASP A 82 -17.26 30.31 14.82
CA ASP A 82 -17.75 31.51 15.50
C ASP A 82 -18.88 31.09 16.44
N THR A 83 -18.58 31.13 17.73
CA THR A 83 -19.44 30.65 18.79
C THR A 83 -20.39 31.73 19.31
N ASP A 84 -20.05 33.02 19.25
CA ASP A 84 -20.88 34.08 19.87
C ASP A 84 -21.88 34.76 18.91
N GLY A 85 -21.77 34.48 17.60
CA GLY A 85 -22.74 34.88 16.59
C GLY A 85 -22.80 36.39 16.34
N ASP A 86 -21.78 37.14 16.78
CA ASP A 86 -21.69 38.58 16.59
C ASP A 86 -21.11 38.97 15.21
N GLY A 87 -20.72 37.96 14.42
CA GLY A 87 -20.12 38.12 13.09
C GLY A 87 -18.72 38.72 13.12
N LYS A 88 -18.09 38.79 14.30
CA LYS A 88 -16.69 39.12 14.50
C LYS A 88 -15.93 37.88 14.93
N VAL A 89 -14.69 37.85 14.47
CA VAL A 89 -13.77 36.77 14.77
C VAL A 89 -13.26 36.98 16.19
N ASP A 90 -13.79 36.26 17.18
CA ASP A 90 -13.09 36.09 18.44
C ASP A 90 -12.09 34.93 18.28
N TYR A 91 -10.82 35.24 18.48
CA TYR A 91 -9.66 34.50 17.94
C TYR A 91 -9.32 33.21 18.70
N ASP A 92 -10.24 32.68 19.50
CA ASP A 92 -9.85 31.82 20.61
C ASP A 92 -9.52 30.37 20.19
N GLU A 93 -10.00 29.88 19.04
CA GLU A 93 -9.65 28.54 18.52
C GLU A 93 -9.47 28.49 16.99
N GLU A 94 -8.47 29.20 16.47
CA GLU A 94 -8.02 29.00 15.08
C GLU A 94 -7.28 27.66 14.93
N VAL A 95 -7.79 26.78 14.07
CA VAL A 95 -7.10 25.53 13.73
C VAL A 95 -6.59 25.61 12.29
N MET A 96 -5.26 25.65 12.14
CA MET A 96 -4.60 25.55 10.85
C MET A 96 -4.06 24.14 10.65
N LEU A 97 -4.57 23.48 9.61
CA LEU A 97 -4.19 22.12 9.24
C LEU A 97 -3.38 22.14 7.96
N GLU A 98 -2.30 21.37 7.92
CA GLU A 98 -1.51 21.19 6.71
C GLU A 98 -2.21 20.15 5.83
N VAL A 99 -2.59 20.56 4.63
CA VAL A 99 -3.06 19.65 3.59
C VAL A 99 -1.81 19.05 2.97
N GLY A 100 -1.41 17.91 3.53
CA GLY A 100 -0.41 17.09 2.91
C GLY A 100 -0.96 16.63 1.57
N ASN A 101 -0.22 16.85 0.49
CA ASN A 101 -0.21 15.84 -0.56
C ASN A 101 0.29 14.57 0.15
N GLY A 102 -0.58 13.74 0.73
CA GLY A 102 -0.14 12.54 1.45
C GLY A 102 0.46 11.46 0.53
N CYS A 103 0.69 11.86 -0.72
CA CYS A 103 1.43 11.25 -1.80
C CYS A 103 2.85 11.78 -2.01
N ASN A 104 3.33 12.74 -1.22
CA ASN A 104 4.60 13.43 -1.50
C ASN A 104 5.64 13.05 -0.46
N LEU A 105 6.04 11.78 -0.49
CA LEU A 105 7.24 11.36 0.21
C LEU A 105 8.42 12.01 -0.53
N ASP A 106 9.21 12.82 0.17
CA ASP A 106 10.40 13.43 -0.43
C ASP A 106 11.57 12.44 -0.47
N LEU A 107 12.57 12.76 -1.28
CA LEU A 107 13.72 11.89 -1.51
C LEU A 107 14.55 11.66 -0.23
N ASP A 108 14.59 12.62 0.69
CA ASP A 108 15.40 12.50 1.90
C ASP A 108 14.75 11.56 2.92
N LYS A 109 13.42 11.58 3.05
CA LYS A 109 12.65 10.55 3.75
C LYS A 109 12.83 9.19 3.08
N PHE A 110 12.72 9.13 1.75
CA PHE A 110 12.84 7.85 1.03
C PHE A 110 14.23 7.22 1.14
N LYS A 111 15.30 8.04 1.19
CA LYS A 111 16.66 7.59 1.51
C LYS A 111 16.76 6.93 2.87
N GLN A 112 16.04 7.45 3.87
CA GLN A 112 16.00 6.84 5.21
C GLN A 112 15.24 5.50 5.22
N ILE A 113 14.16 5.38 4.42
CA ILE A 113 13.42 4.11 4.28
C ILE A 113 14.28 3.05 3.57
N PHE A 114 15.01 3.42 2.52
CA PHE A 114 15.86 2.52 1.73
C PHE A 114 17.32 2.94 1.73
N PRO A 115 18.05 2.82 2.85
CA PRO A 115 19.38 3.43 3.03
C PRO A 115 20.49 2.81 2.17
N ASN A 116 20.27 1.61 1.63
CA ASN A 116 21.26 0.89 0.83
C ASN A 116 20.95 0.86 -0.67
N ALA A 117 19.81 1.40 -1.12
CA ALA A 117 19.50 1.55 -2.53
C ALA A 117 20.34 2.65 -3.20
N THR A 118 20.54 2.58 -4.51
CA THR A 118 21.17 3.67 -5.27
C THR A 118 20.21 4.85 -5.41
N ASP A 119 20.73 6.07 -5.54
CA ASP A 119 19.90 7.27 -5.70
C ASP A 119 19.01 7.17 -6.95
N GLU A 120 19.55 6.72 -8.08
CA GLU A 120 18.78 6.47 -9.31
C GLU A 120 17.55 5.56 -9.06
N LYS A 121 17.73 4.49 -8.28
CA LYS A 121 16.65 3.54 -8.00
C LYS A 121 15.63 4.12 -7.03
N ARG A 122 16.08 4.89 -6.04
CA ARG A 122 15.20 5.62 -5.11
C ARG A 122 14.34 6.62 -5.87
N GLU A 123 14.97 7.45 -6.69
CA GLU A 123 14.31 8.47 -7.50
C GLU A 123 13.27 7.83 -8.42
N SER A 124 13.63 6.77 -9.15
CA SER A 124 12.71 6.08 -10.06
C SER A 124 11.51 5.47 -9.34
N VAL A 125 11.71 4.85 -8.18
CA VAL A 125 10.61 4.25 -7.40
C VAL A 125 9.71 5.33 -6.81
N LEU A 126 10.32 6.40 -6.29
CA LEU A 126 9.62 7.52 -5.67
C LEU A 126 8.81 8.30 -6.71
N GLU A 127 9.36 8.52 -7.90
CA GLU A 127 8.66 9.14 -9.03
C GLU A 127 7.39 8.37 -9.37
N VAL A 128 7.49 7.05 -9.55
CA VAL A 128 6.33 6.21 -9.83
C VAL A 128 5.33 6.21 -8.67
N PHE A 129 5.79 6.07 -7.43
CA PHE A 129 4.91 6.09 -6.27
C PHE A 129 4.14 7.42 -6.19
N ASN A 130 4.84 8.55 -6.21
CA ASN A 130 4.24 9.88 -6.12
C ASN A 130 3.31 10.19 -7.30
N LYS A 131 3.57 9.60 -8.48
CA LYS A 131 2.70 9.73 -9.67
C LYS A 131 1.34 9.06 -9.47
N TYR A 132 1.28 7.87 -8.88
CA TYR A 132 0.07 7.03 -8.88
C TYR A 132 -0.58 6.82 -7.51
N CYS A 133 0.10 7.13 -6.40
CA CYS A 133 -0.42 6.89 -5.05
C CYS A 133 -1.80 7.52 -4.80
N GLN A 134 -2.13 8.64 -5.46
CA GLN A 134 -3.42 9.29 -5.33
C GLN A 134 -4.53 8.46 -5.97
N ALA A 135 -4.28 7.91 -7.16
CA ALA A 135 -5.26 7.06 -7.86
C ALA A 135 -5.54 5.75 -7.10
N PHE A 136 -4.53 5.22 -6.43
CA PHE A 136 -4.65 4.05 -5.54
C PHE A 136 -5.00 4.41 -4.09
N GLU A 137 -5.23 5.68 -3.79
CA GLU A 137 -5.59 6.19 -2.46
C GLU A 137 -4.60 5.81 -1.35
N ILE A 138 -3.32 5.59 -1.68
CA ILE A 138 -2.23 5.40 -0.71
C ILE A 138 -1.63 6.77 -0.39
N ASN A 139 -2.49 7.66 0.10
CA ASN A 139 -2.29 9.10 0.11
C ASN A 139 -2.46 9.72 1.51
N THR A 140 -2.27 8.92 2.57
CA THR A 140 -2.16 9.41 3.95
C THR A 140 -0.87 8.88 4.56
N PRO A 141 -0.24 9.58 5.52
CA PRO A 141 0.97 9.09 6.16
C PRO A 141 0.81 7.68 6.74
N LEU A 142 -0.38 7.38 7.29
CA LEU A 142 -0.70 6.06 7.82
C LEU A 142 -0.71 4.97 6.74
N ARG A 143 -1.37 5.20 5.60
CA ARG A 143 -1.42 4.25 4.49
C ARG A 143 -0.04 4.07 3.85
N VAL A 144 0.72 5.15 3.71
CA VAL A 144 2.12 5.13 3.23
C VAL A 144 3.00 4.28 4.15
N ALA A 145 2.89 4.46 5.46
CA ALA A 145 3.64 3.69 6.44
C ALA A 145 3.34 2.19 6.34
N HIS A 146 2.06 1.82 6.34
CA HIS A 146 1.65 0.42 6.21
C HIS A 146 2.06 -0.18 4.87
N PHE A 147 1.90 0.54 3.76
CA PHE A 147 2.28 0.08 2.43
C PHE A 147 3.79 -0.17 2.33
N PHE A 148 4.61 0.83 2.68
CA PHE A 148 6.06 0.71 2.57
C PHE A 148 6.66 -0.24 3.60
N ALA A 149 6.02 -0.47 4.75
CA ALA A 149 6.45 -1.50 5.69
C ALA A 149 6.43 -2.90 5.04
N GLN A 150 5.38 -3.19 4.27
CA GLN A 150 5.24 -4.45 3.55
C GLN A 150 6.20 -4.51 2.35
N VAL A 151 6.29 -3.43 1.57
CA VAL A 151 7.19 -3.36 0.41
C VAL A 151 8.65 -3.50 0.85
N LYS A 152 9.10 -2.73 1.85
CA LYS A 152 10.48 -2.75 2.34
C LYS A 152 10.91 -4.14 2.79
N GLU A 153 10.03 -4.86 3.48
CA GLU A 153 10.31 -6.23 3.89
C GLU A 153 10.53 -7.15 2.68
N GLU A 154 9.67 -7.05 1.68
CA GLU A 154 9.80 -7.90 0.50
C GLU A 154 11.06 -7.56 -0.30
N VAL A 155 11.28 -6.29 -0.62
CA VAL A 155 12.35 -5.89 -1.56
C VAL A 155 13.71 -5.68 -0.88
N GLY A 156 13.73 -5.61 0.46
CA GLY A 156 14.90 -5.29 1.26
C GLY A 156 15.40 -3.86 1.04
N GLU A 157 16.50 -3.51 1.71
CA GLU A 157 17.00 -2.12 1.75
C GLU A 157 17.59 -1.62 0.42
N THR A 158 17.81 -2.52 -0.54
CA THR A 158 18.36 -2.26 -1.88
C THR A 158 17.31 -2.32 -3.00
N ILE A 159 16.04 -2.53 -2.64
CA ILE A 159 14.88 -2.55 -3.55
C ILE A 159 14.99 -3.66 -4.63
N ASN A 160 15.25 -4.90 -4.23
CA ASN A 160 15.36 -6.00 -5.20
C ASN A 160 13.98 -6.56 -5.57
N PHE A 161 13.73 -6.69 -6.87
CA PHE A 161 12.56 -7.41 -7.35
C PHE A 161 12.61 -8.86 -6.86
N LYS A 162 11.46 -9.38 -6.43
CA LYS A 162 11.29 -10.83 -6.38
C LYS A 162 11.10 -11.31 -7.80
N ASN A 163 11.82 -12.37 -8.14
CA ASN A 163 11.54 -13.19 -9.30
C ASN A 163 11.86 -14.62 -8.86
N GLU A 164 10.81 -15.40 -8.64
CA GLU A 164 10.98 -16.74 -8.12
C GLU A 164 11.87 -17.57 -9.06
N ASN A 165 12.97 -18.07 -8.50
CA ASN A 165 13.90 -18.94 -9.20
C ASN A 165 13.56 -20.39 -8.84
N LEU A 166 13.25 -21.20 -9.85
CA LEU A 166 12.87 -22.60 -9.68
C LEU A 166 14.05 -23.54 -9.99
N ASN A 167 15.28 -23.10 -9.77
CA ASN A 167 16.49 -23.91 -9.89
C ASN A 167 16.62 -24.91 -8.74
N TYR A 168 15.82 -25.97 -8.77
CA TYR A 168 15.84 -27.05 -7.82
C TYR A 168 16.60 -28.27 -8.37
N SER A 169 17.41 -28.90 -7.52
CA SER A 169 17.96 -30.22 -7.84
C SER A 169 16.88 -31.30 -7.80
N ALA A 170 17.05 -32.34 -8.62
CA ALA A 170 16.17 -33.51 -8.60
C ALA A 170 16.06 -34.11 -7.18
N LYS A 171 17.19 -34.15 -6.46
CA LYS A 171 17.25 -34.59 -5.07
C LYS A 171 16.37 -33.73 -4.15
N ARG A 172 16.43 -32.41 -4.27
CA ARG A 172 15.65 -31.49 -3.42
C ARG A 172 14.16 -31.56 -3.71
N LEU A 173 13.77 -31.66 -4.99
CA LEU A 173 12.37 -31.77 -5.40
C LEU A 173 11.65 -32.96 -4.75
N LYS A 174 12.36 -34.06 -4.55
CA LYS A 174 11.83 -35.28 -3.91
C LYS A 174 11.96 -35.29 -2.39
N SER A 175 12.73 -34.38 -1.80
CA SER A 175 13.04 -34.43 -0.37
C SER A 175 11.98 -33.73 0.47
N ARG A 176 11.64 -34.34 1.61
CA ARG A 176 10.85 -33.71 2.65
C ARG A 176 11.76 -33.21 3.78
N VAL A 177 11.32 -32.18 4.47
CA VAL A 177 11.93 -31.64 5.68
C VAL A 177 10.90 -31.76 6.81
N SER A 178 11.33 -32.18 7.99
CA SER A 178 10.49 -32.17 9.18
C SER A 178 10.29 -30.74 9.65
N ILE A 179 9.04 -30.36 9.87
CA ILE A 179 8.63 -29.06 10.41
C ILE A 179 7.74 -29.32 11.63
N VAL A 180 7.62 -28.33 12.51
CA VAL A 180 6.63 -28.30 13.59
C VAL A 180 5.64 -27.20 13.22
N ASP A 181 4.34 -27.48 13.22
CA ASP A 181 3.33 -26.44 12.98
C ASP A 181 3.03 -25.62 14.24
N ASP A 182 2.19 -24.60 14.11
CA ASP A 182 1.84 -23.67 15.18
C ASP A 182 1.17 -24.37 16.39
N ASP A 183 0.58 -25.55 16.17
CA ASP A 183 -0.03 -26.40 17.21
C ASP A 183 0.98 -27.38 17.86
N GLY A 184 2.26 -27.29 17.49
CA GLY A 184 3.32 -28.15 18.00
C GLY A 184 3.37 -29.54 17.36
N GLN A 185 2.65 -29.80 16.26
CA GLN A 185 2.62 -31.08 15.59
C GLN A 185 3.76 -31.24 14.57
N GLN A 186 4.39 -32.40 14.59
CA GLN A 186 5.43 -32.75 13.63
C GLN A 186 4.82 -33.06 12.25
N LYS A 187 5.18 -32.27 11.24
CA LYS A 187 4.79 -32.43 9.84
C LYS A 187 6.01 -32.61 8.94
N SER A 188 5.79 -33.07 7.72
CA SER A 188 6.86 -33.28 6.74
C SER A 188 6.50 -32.65 5.39
N ARG A 189 7.27 -31.64 4.97
CA ARG A 189 6.97 -30.82 3.78
C ARG A 189 8.14 -30.85 2.79
N GLY A 190 7.83 -31.06 1.51
CA GLY A 190 8.77 -30.84 0.41
C GLY A 190 8.56 -29.47 -0.26
N PRO A 191 9.44 -29.08 -1.20
CA PRO A 191 9.31 -27.80 -1.88
C PRO A 191 7.98 -27.69 -2.65
N PHE A 192 7.60 -28.75 -3.35
CA PHE A 192 6.33 -28.83 -4.08
C PHE A 192 5.72 -30.22 -3.91
N SER A 193 4.45 -30.29 -3.50
CA SER A 193 3.74 -31.57 -3.29
C SER A 193 3.76 -32.46 -4.54
N TYR A 194 3.60 -31.85 -5.72
CA TYR A 194 3.64 -32.54 -7.01
C TYR A 194 4.86 -33.46 -7.15
N PHE A 195 6.07 -32.94 -6.89
CA PHE A 195 7.31 -33.69 -7.08
C PHE A 195 7.59 -34.72 -5.99
N LEU A 196 6.83 -34.73 -4.89
CA LEU A 196 6.89 -35.79 -3.87
C LEU A 196 6.13 -37.05 -4.31
N GLU A 197 5.26 -36.92 -5.30
CA GLU A 197 4.49 -38.02 -5.88
C GLU A 197 4.99 -38.38 -7.29
N HIS A 198 5.70 -37.46 -7.95
CA HIS A 198 6.19 -37.60 -9.33
C HIS A 198 7.73 -37.59 -9.39
N HIS A 199 8.37 -38.53 -8.70
CA HIS A 199 9.83 -38.60 -8.58
C HIS A 199 10.57 -38.70 -9.94
N SER A 200 9.98 -39.39 -10.92
CA SER A 200 10.55 -39.48 -12.28
C SER A 200 10.61 -38.12 -12.95
N GLU A 201 9.62 -37.26 -12.74
CA GLU A 201 9.60 -35.91 -13.30
C GLU A 201 10.54 -34.98 -12.53
N ALA A 202 10.76 -35.24 -11.23
CA ALA A 202 11.80 -34.55 -10.48
C ALA A 202 13.21 -34.83 -11.05
N GLU A 203 13.50 -36.07 -11.44
CA GLU A 203 14.76 -36.43 -12.12
C GLU A 203 14.83 -35.85 -13.53
N LEU A 204 13.70 -35.77 -14.24
CA LEU A 204 13.66 -35.24 -15.60
C LEU A 204 13.89 -33.73 -15.66
N TYR A 205 13.36 -32.98 -14.69
CA TYR A 205 13.36 -31.51 -14.74
C TYR A 205 14.27 -30.85 -13.70
N GLY A 206 14.62 -31.52 -12.61
CA GLY A 206 15.54 -30.99 -11.61
C GLY A 206 16.99 -31.02 -12.08
N SER A 207 17.85 -30.18 -11.50
CA SER A 207 19.29 -30.23 -11.80
C SER A 207 19.95 -31.50 -11.23
N ILE A 208 20.89 -32.07 -11.98
CA ILE A 208 21.70 -33.23 -11.61
C ILE A 208 23.16 -32.96 -11.97
N ARG A 209 23.92 -32.48 -10.98
CA ARG A 209 25.32 -32.04 -11.14
C ARG A 209 26.25 -33.12 -11.69
N SER A 210 26.06 -34.39 -11.32
CA SER A 210 26.95 -35.50 -11.73
C SER A 210 26.92 -35.79 -13.24
N ILE A 211 25.86 -35.38 -13.93
CA ILE A 211 25.71 -35.56 -15.38
C ILE A 211 25.59 -34.23 -16.12
N GLY A 212 25.82 -33.10 -15.43
CA GLY A 212 25.76 -31.76 -16.02
C GLY A 212 24.35 -31.33 -16.45
N GLN A 213 23.29 -31.92 -15.88
CA GLN A 213 21.91 -31.52 -16.17
C GLN A 213 21.55 -30.28 -15.34
N GLU A 214 21.19 -29.20 -16.02
CA GLU A 214 20.63 -27.99 -15.40
C GLU A 214 19.12 -28.15 -15.14
N ALA A 215 18.58 -27.38 -14.21
CA ALA A 215 17.16 -27.43 -13.90
C ALA A 215 16.32 -26.78 -15.02
N ASN A 216 15.29 -27.49 -15.48
CA ASN A 216 14.25 -26.92 -16.32
C ASN A 216 13.22 -26.21 -15.42
N GLN A 217 13.52 -24.96 -15.10
CA GLN A 217 12.75 -24.15 -14.15
C GLN A 217 11.30 -23.92 -14.59
N GLU A 218 11.07 -23.69 -15.89
CA GLU A 218 9.73 -23.52 -16.46
C GLU A 218 8.90 -24.81 -16.30
N ALA A 219 9.47 -25.97 -16.63
CA ALA A 219 8.79 -27.24 -16.44
C ALA A 219 8.50 -27.54 -14.96
N ILE A 220 9.42 -27.16 -14.06
CA ILE A 220 9.22 -27.25 -12.60
C ILE A 220 8.05 -26.37 -12.18
N ALA A 221 8.04 -25.10 -12.57
CA ALA A 221 7.01 -24.14 -12.19
C ALA A 221 5.62 -24.55 -12.72
N ASN A 222 5.52 -24.93 -13.99
CA ASN A 222 4.28 -25.36 -14.63
C ASN A 222 3.66 -26.58 -13.94
N ARG A 223 4.46 -27.43 -13.29
CA ARG A 223 3.98 -28.58 -12.50
C ARG A 223 3.66 -28.23 -11.06
N ALA A 224 4.55 -27.46 -10.42
CA ALA A 224 4.39 -27.02 -9.05
C ALA A 224 3.13 -26.16 -8.84
N TYR A 225 2.76 -25.40 -9.87
CA TYR A 225 1.72 -24.39 -9.82
C TYR A 225 0.51 -24.66 -10.74
N ALA A 226 0.44 -25.80 -11.42
CA ALA A 226 -0.74 -26.18 -12.21
C ALA A 226 -2.01 -26.25 -11.35
N ASN A 227 -3.13 -25.79 -11.90
CA ASN A 227 -4.47 -25.84 -11.28
C ASN A 227 -4.55 -25.15 -9.90
N ARG A 228 -3.68 -24.16 -9.65
CA ARG A 228 -3.62 -23.40 -8.38
C ARG A 228 -3.78 -21.92 -8.67
N LEU A 229 -4.54 -21.21 -7.83
CA LEU A 229 -4.70 -19.75 -7.90
C LEU A 229 -5.09 -19.25 -9.31
N GLY A 230 -5.99 -19.99 -9.98
CA GLY A 230 -6.45 -19.71 -11.33
C GLY A 230 -5.55 -20.19 -12.46
N ASN A 231 -4.33 -20.66 -12.18
CA ASN A 231 -3.48 -21.23 -13.21
C ASN A 231 -4.17 -22.43 -13.87
N GLY A 232 -4.03 -22.54 -15.18
CA GLY A 232 -4.43 -23.70 -15.96
C GLY A 232 -3.60 -24.95 -15.64
N ASN A 233 -3.78 -25.97 -16.48
CA ASN A 233 -3.00 -27.20 -16.41
C ASN A 233 -1.52 -26.96 -16.74
N VAL A 234 -0.69 -28.00 -16.65
CA VAL A 234 0.76 -27.91 -16.92
C VAL A 234 1.07 -27.33 -18.32
N GLU A 235 0.20 -27.57 -19.30
CA GLU A 235 0.39 -27.16 -20.70
C GLU A 235 0.09 -25.67 -20.93
N SER A 236 -0.61 -24.99 -20.00
CA SER A 236 -0.96 -23.57 -20.18
C SER A 236 0.25 -22.64 -20.06
N GLY A 237 1.34 -23.09 -19.43
CA GLY A 237 2.50 -22.25 -19.12
C GLY A 237 2.29 -21.30 -17.94
N ASP A 238 1.11 -21.34 -17.29
CA ASP A 238 0.74 -20.39 -16.25
C ASP A 238 1.61 -20.49 -14.99
N GLY A 239 2.07 -21.69 -14.66
CA GLY A 239 2.90 -21.88 -13.49
C GLY A 239 4.21 -21.10 -13.59
N TRP A 240 4.80 -21.03 -14.77
CA TRP A 240 5.97 -20.20 -15.04
C TRP A 240 5.60 -18.72 -15.22
N ASN A 241 4.60 -18.43 -16.07
CA ASN A 241 4.22 -17.06 -16.41
C ASN A 241 3.72 -16.26 -15.20
N PHE A 242 3.04 -16.90 -14.24
CA PHE A 242 2.49 -16.27 -13.05
C PHE A 242 3.13 -16.78 -11.74
N ARG A 243 4.37 -17.28 -11.79
CA ARG A 243 5.21 -17.47 -10.59
C ARG A 243 5.43 -16.14 -9.85
N GLY A 244 5.85 -16.20 -8.59
CA GLY A 244 6.03 -15.03 -7.74
C GLY A 244 6.98 -13.98 -8.33
N LYS A 245 6.49 -12.75 -8.54
CA LYS A 245 7.30 -11.63 -9.07
C LYS A 245 6.97 -10.26 -8.45
N GLY A 246 7.85 -9.27 -8.68
CA GLY A 246 7.62 -7.87 -8.35
C GLY A 246 8.00 -7.52 -6.91
N PHE A 247 7.48 -6.40 -6.40
CA PHE A 247 7.78 -5.92 -5.05
C PHE A 247 6.99 -6.61 -3.94
N ILE A 248 5.85 -7.24 -4.26
CA ILE A 248 4.98 -7.93 -3.29
C ILE A 248 4.83 -9.42 -3.57
N GLN A 249 5.68 -9.98 -4.42
CA GLN A 249 5.66 -11.41 -4.80
C GLN A 249 4.30 -11.90 -5.33
N LEU A 250 3.72 -11.16 -6.29
CA LEU A 250 2.44 -11.49 -6.91
C LEU A 250 2.51 -12.86 -7.58
N THR A 251 1.58 -13.76 -7.23
CA THR A 251 1.61 -15.18 -7.63
C THR A 251 0.23 -15.68 -8.05
N GLY A 252 0.15 -16.39 -9.17
CA GLY A 252 -1.05 -17.06 -9.68
C GLY A 252 -1.89 -16.20 -10.61
N ARG A 253 -2.39 -16.79 -11.70
CA ARG A 253 -3.16 -16.13 -12.76
C ARG A 253 -4.29 -15.26 -12.24
N THR A 254 -5.12 -15.75 -11.31
CA THR A 254 -6.25 -14.97 -10.77
C THR A 254 -5.77 -13.68 -10.12
N ASN A 255 -4.66 -13.71 -9.38
CA ASN A 255 -4.11 -12.52 -8.73
C ASN A 255 -3.54 -11.56 -9.77
N TYR A 256 -2.84 -12.06 -10.80
CA TYR A 256 -2.39 -11.22 -11.91
C TYR A 256 -3.56 -10.58 -12.65
N GLU A 257 -4.66 -11.32 -12.90
CA GLU A 257 -5.83 -10.81 -13.64
C GLU A 257 -6.53 -9.70 -12.86
N ASN A 258 -6.78 -9.93 -11.57
CA ASN A 258 -7.38 -8.92 -10.71
C ASN A 258 -6.48 -7.68 -10.57
N THR A 259 -5.18 -7.87 -10.34
CA THR A 259 -4.23 -6.76 -10.27
C THR A 259 -4.18 -6.00 -11.58
N ASN A 260 -4.13 -6.68 -12.73
CA ASN A 260 -4.10 -6.03 -14.04
C ASN A 260 -5.36 -5.20 -14.28
N ASN A 261 -6.54 -5.73 -13.92
CA ASN A 261 -7.79 -4.99 -14.04
C ASN A 261 -7.77 -3.71 -13.20
N GLU A 262 -7.25 -3.79 -11.97
CA GLU A 262 -7.11 -2.61 -11.10
C GLU A 262 -6.10 -1.59 -11.65
N ILE A 263 -5.00 -2.05 -12.26
CA ILE A 263 -4.06 -1.18 -13.00
C ILE A 263 -4.79 -0.45 -14.13
N GLN A 264 -5.55 -1.18 -14.96
CA GLN A 264 -6.29 -0.57 -16.07
C GLN A 264 -7.37 0.41 -15.59
N ALA A 265 -7.95 0.19 -14.42
CA ALA A 265 -8.98 1.05 -13.84
C ALA A 265 -8.41 2.35 -13.23
N LYS A 266 -7.26 2.27 -12.56
CA LYS A 266 -6.72 3.40 -11.76
C LYS A 266 -5.46 4.05 -12.34
N ALA A 267 -4.70 3.35 -13.18
CA ALA A 267 -3.47 3.84 -13.79
C ALA A 267 -3.31 3.37 -15.25
N PRO A 268 -4.32 3.56 -16.14
CA PRO A 268 -4.24 3.12 -17.53
C PRO A 268 -3.05 3.73 -18.30
N GLU A 269 -2.63 4.94 -17.94
CA GLU A 269 -1.48 5.65 -18.52
C GLU A 269 -0.12 5.00 -18.20
N ALA A 270 -0.07 4.08 -17.24
CA ALA A 270 1.13 3.31 -16.95
C ALA A 270 1.48 2.33 -18.08
N ASN A 271 0.52 2.03 -18.98
CA ASN A 271 0.71 1.16 -20.16
C ASN A 271 1.33 -0.20 -19.82
N ILE A 272 0.99 -0.74 -18.64
CA ILE A 272 1.44 -2.05 -18.17
C ILE A 272 0.35 -3.09 -18.42
N ASP A 273 0.74 -4.24 -18.95
CA ASP A 273 -0.11 -5.42 -19.11
C ASP A 273 0.63 -6.63 -18.54
N ILE A 274 0.31 -6.99 -17.29
CA ILE A 274 0.94 -8.11 -16.59
C ILE A 274 0.31 -9.47 -16.96
N ILE A 275 -0.71 -9.49 -17.82
CA ILE A 275 -1.33 -10.73 -18.33
C ILE A 275 -0.68 -11.17 -19.62
N ASN A 276 -0.64 -10.29 -20.61
CA ASN A 276 -0.05 -10.59 -21.90
C ASN A 276 1.48 -10.43 -21.90
N ASN A 277 2.02 -9.65 -20.95
CA ASN A 277 3.45 -9.54 -20.72
C ASN A 277 3.79 -9.64 -19.21
N PRO A 278 3.75 -10.86 -18.61
CA PRO A 278 3.94 -11.03 -17.17
C PRO A 278 5.30 -10.59 -16.62
N GLU A 279 6.31 -10.45 -17.48
CA GLU A 279 7.63 -9.96 -17.10
C GLU A 279 7.65 -8.42 -16.96
N SER A 280 6.61 -7.69 -17.43
CA SER A 280 6.49 -6.23 -17.24
C SER A 280 6.45 -5.83 -15.76
N ILE A 281 6.03 -6.72 -14.87
CA ILE A 281 6.07 -6.54 -13.41
C ILE A 281 7.51 -6.46 -12.85
N LEU A 282 8.54 -6.86 -13.61
CA LEU A 282 9.95 -6.78 -13.23
C LEU A 282 10.63 -5.49 -13.73
N THR A 283 9.84 -4.43 -13.92
CA THR A 283 10.31 -3.06 -14.09
C THR A 283 9.96 -2.25 -12.83
N ILE A 284 10.61 -1.12 -12.58
CA ILE A 284 10.29 -0.27 -11.42
C ILE A 284 8.83 0.19 -11.48
N GLU A 285 8.38 0.66 -12.65
CA GLU A 285 6.98 1.08 -12.86
C GLU A 285 6.02 -0.10 -12.68
N GLY A 286 6.29 -1.22 -13.35
CA GLY A 286 5.50 -2.45 -13.25
C GLY A 286 5.36 -2.96 -11.83
N ALA A 287 6.46 -3.05 -11.09
CA ALA A 287 6.45 -3.56 -9.73
C ALA A 287 5.71 -2.64 -8.75
N MET A 288 5.95 -1.32 -8.83
CA MET A 288 5.33 -0.36 -7.92
C MET A 288 3.83 -0.21 -8.22
N VAL A 289 3.44 -0.02 -9.48
CA VAL A 289 2.03 0.10 -9.89
C VAL A 289 1.26 -1.19 -9.58
N SER A 290 1.83 -2.37 -9.87
CA SER A 290 1.18 -3.64 -9.50
C SER A 290 1.05 -3.82 -7.99
N SER A 291 1.98 -3.29 -7.20
CA SER A 291 1.89 -3.35 -5.73
C SER A 291 0.79 -2.46 -5.18
N MET A 292 0.64 -1.24 -5.70
CA MET A 292 -0.44 -0.33 -5.32
C MET A 292 -1.81 -0.82 -5.79
N ALA A 293 -1.87 -1.43 -6.99
CA ALA A 293 -3.07 -2.07 -7.50
C ALA A 293 -3.49 -3.28 -6.65
N TYR A 294 -2.55 -4.19 -6.34
CA TYR A 294 -2.81 -5.31 -5.45
C TYR A 294 -3.28 -4.83 -4.07
N TRP A 295 -2.64 -3.79 -3.53
CA TRP A 295 -3.01 -3.19 -2.26
C TRP A 295 -4.47 -2.72 -2.25
N THR A 296 -4.87 -2.01 -3.30
CA THR A 296 -6.19 -1.41 -3.40
C THR A 296 -7.28 -2.46 -3.62
N MET A 297 -7.08 -3.40 -4.55
CA MET A 297 -8.07 -4.46 -4.83
C MET A 297 -8.32 -5.39 -3.62
N ASN A 298 -7.36 -5.47 -2.69
CA ASN A 298 -7.49 -6.25 -1.46
C ASN A 298 -8.02 -5.42 -0.27
N ASN A 299 -8.53 -4.20 -0.51
CA ASN A 299 -9.07 -3.28 0.49
C ASN A 299 -8.06 -2.95 1.61
N LEU A 300 -6.76 -2.89 1.29
CA LEU A 300 -5.73 -2.66 2.31
C LEU A 300 -5.70 -1.20 2.82
N ASN A 301 -6.20 -0.22 2.05
CA ASN A 301 -6.40 1.15 2.53
C ASN A 301 -7.33 1.18 3.75
N VAL A 302 -8.53 0.59 3.61
CA VAL A 302 -9.52 0.51 4.70
C VAL A 302 -8.98 -0.26 5.90
N LYS A 303 -8.20 -1.33 5.65
CA LYS A 303 -7.55 -2.08 6.74
C LYS A 303 -6.50 -1.24 7.46
N ALA A 304 -5.67 -0.50 6.74
CA ALA A 304 -4.67 0.40 7.31
C ALA A 304 -5.33 1.50 8.16
N ASP A 305 -6.41 2.10 7.68
CA ASP A 305 -7.15 3.13 8.43
C ASP A 305 -7.74 2.57 9.73
N ASN A 306 -8.33 1.37 9.68
CA ASN A 306 -8.88 0.72 10.86
C ASN A 306 -7.79 0.22 11.83
N ALA A 307 -6.64 -0.19 11.31
CA ALA A 307 -5.49 -0.64 12.10
C ALA A 307 -4.85 0.52 12.90
N GLY A 308 -4.83 1.73 12.31
CA GLY A 308 -4.19 2.88 12.93
C GLY A 308 -2.67 2.71 13.10
N TRP A 309 -2.10 3.48 14.03
CA TRP A 309 -0.65 3.59 14.26
C TRP A 309 -0.08 2.58 15.26
N ASP A 310 -0.83 1.53 15.59
CA ASP A 310 -0.38 0.44 16.45
C ASP A 310 0.32 -0.64 15.61
N ARG A 311 1.59 -0.90 15.93
CA ARG A 311 2.40 -1.91 15.23
C ARG A 311 1.80 -3.30 15.32
N GLU A 312 1.07 -3.63 16.38
CA GLU A 312 0.45 -4.97 16.50
C GLU A 312 -0.61 -5.18 15.42
N ASN A 313 -1.25 -4.10 14.93
CA ASN A 313 -2.25 -4.20 13.88
C ASN A 313 -1.65 -4.35 12.47
N VAL A 314 -0.33 -4.22 12.30
CA VAL A 314 0.36 -4.50 11.01
C VAL A 314 0.10 -5.94 10.55
N ASP A 315 -0.07 -6.88 11.50
CA ASP A 315 -0.38 -8.28 11.18
C ASP A 315 -1.69 -8.45 10.41
N THR A 316 -2.66 -7.53 10.58
CA THR A 316 -3.92 -7.56 9.81
C THR A 316 -3.69 -7.37 8.31
N ILE A 317 -2.65 -6.63 7.94
CA ILE A 317 -2.22 -6.37 6.56
C ILE A 317 -1.29 -7.49 6.10
N THR A 318 -0.31 -7.88 6.93
CA THR A 318 0.60 -8.99 6.63
C THR A 318 -0.16 -10.28 6.34
N ASN A 319 -1.28 -10.54 7.02
CA ASN A 319 -2.14 -11.69 6.76
C ASN A 319 -2.73 -11.74 5.34
N VAL A 320 -2.87 -10.59 4.68
CA VAL A 320 -3.36 -10.52 3.31
C VAL A 320 -2.20 -10.61 2.32
N VAL A 321 -1.13 -9.85 2.57
CA VAL A 321 0.04 -9.79 1.68
C VAL A 321 0.80 -11.13 1.66
N ASN A 322 1.07 -11.70 2.84
CA ASN A 322 1.84 -12.93 2.97
C ASN A 322 1.55 -13.64 4.31
N SER A 323 0.42 -14.36 4.37
CA SER A 323 -0.10 -14.98 5.61
C SER A 323 0.86 -15.99 6.27
N TYR A 324 1.78 -16.59 5.51
CA TYR A 324 2.71 -17.61 5.98
C TYR A 324 4.13 -17.08 6.17
N THR A 325 4.33 -15.76 6.20
CA THR A 325 5.66 -15.18 6.40
C THR A 325 6.14 -15.38 7.84
N GLU A 326 7.44 -15.66 7.98
CA GLU A 326 8.15 -15.65 9.27
C GLU A 326 8.60 -14.22 9.64
N SER A 327 8.56 -13.26 8.70
CA SER A 327 9.04 -11.88 8.87
C SER A 327 7.98 -10.89 9.37
N ARG A 328 7.07 -11.33 10.24
CA ARG A 328 6.02 -10.46 10.82
C ARG A 328 6.62 -9.35 11.66
N GLU A 329 7.61 -9.70 12.48
CA GLU A 329 8.26 -8.73 13.36
C GLU A 329 9.07 -7.71 12.56
N ASP A 330 9.79 -8.13 11.52
CA ASP A 330 10.52 -7.22 10.63
C ASP A 330 9.58 -6.20 9.96
N ARG A 331 8.35 -6.60 9.58
CA ARG A 331 7.34 -5.67 9.04
C ARG A 331 6.87 -4.65 10.09
N LYS A 332 6.74 -5.06 11.36
CA LYS A 332 6.40 -4.15 12.46
C LYS A 332 7.53 -3.17 12.73
N GLU A 333 8.79 -3.62 12.71
CA GLU A 333 9.96 -2.75 12.82
C GLU A 333 10.06 -1.76 11.67
N ASN A 334 9.81 -2.22 10.43
CA ASN A 334 9.75 -1.34 9.26
C ASN A 334 8.63 -0.30 9.39
N PHE A 335 7.46 -0.68 9.91
CA PHE A 335 6.36 0.25 10.15
C PHE A 335 6.74 1.35 11.16
N ASP A 336 7.34 0.97 12.30
CA ASP A 336 7.79 1.93 13.31
C ASP A 336 8.88 2.88 12.79
N LEU A 337 9.83 2.35 12.01
CA LEU A 337 10.85 3.16 11.34
C LEU A 337 10.19 4.20 10.41
N ILE A 338 9.30 3.75 9.53
CA ILE A 338 8.67 4.64 8.55
C ILE A 338 7.78 5.68 9.25
N LYS A 339 7.03 5.28 10.28
CA LYS A 339 6.27 6.21 11.14
C LYS A 339 7.17 7.32 11.67
N SER A 340 8.33 6.99 12.25
CA SER A 340 9.26 7.98 12.79
C SER A 340 9.81 8.96 11.72
N ILE A 341 10.03 8.48 10.49
CA ILE A 341 10.49 9.29 9.36
C ILE A 341 9.38 10.21 8.83
N LEU A 342 8.13 9.76 8.89
CA LEU A 342 6.99 10.57 8.45
C LEU A 342 6.68 11.70 9.43
N ASP A 343 6.89 11.46 10.74
CA ASP A 343 6.68 12.42 11.83
C ASP A 343 7.80 13.48 11.96
N SER A 344 9.02 13.20 11.45
CA SER A 344 10.14 14.15 11.39
C SER A 344 9.98 15.18 10.29
#